data_AF-A0A9D0YEE7-F1
#
_entry.id   AF-A0A9D0YEE7-F1
#
_cell.length_a   1.000
_cell.length_b   1.000
_cell.length_c   1.000
_cell.angle_alpha   90.00
_cell.angle_beta   90.00
_cell.angle_gamma   90.00
#
_symmetry.space_group_name_H-M   'P 1'
#
loop_
_entity.id
_entity.type
_entity.pdbx_description
1 polymer ?
#
loop_
_entity_poly.entity_id
_entity_poly.type
_entity_poly.pdbx_seq_one_letter_code
_entity_poly.pdbx_strand_id
1 'polypeptide(L)'
;MASSDTPVEEATDEVAPSSARVRPPFVFAKRNGVLVTEDDRGDTILVYRDDVTLSAINELRRFCNRPMRLKHIGNEQFETMLVQAYEHDSAETQQMMEDIGEDLDLGSIAAGLAEPEDLLESEDDAPIIRLINALLTEAVKANASDIHIEPFESRLSIRMRVDGIMREILQPRAMLAPLIVSRIKVMSKLDIAEKRLPQDGRISLKVAGRAVDLRVSTLPASQGERVVL
;
A
#
# COMPACT_ATOMS: atom_id res chain seq x y z
N MET A 1 48.55 29.09 -24.90
CA MET A 1 47.27 29.31 -25.60
C MET A 1 47.03 28.03 -26.41
N ALA A 2 46.40 27.01 -25.81
CA ALA A 2 44.95 26.76 -25.79
C ALA A 2 44.42 26.58 -27.23
N SER A 3 43.81 25.47 -27.68
CA SER A 3 42.97 24.51 -26.98
C SER A 3 42.95 23.15 -27.69
N SER A 4 42.83 22.09 -26.90
CA SER A 4 42.44 20.73 -27.25
C SER A 4 40.94 20.64 -27.50
N ASP A 5 40.53 20.05 -28.60
CA ASP A 5 39.13 19.76 -28.94
C ASP A 5 38.84 18.28 -28.66
N THR A 6 38.04 18.02 -27.62
CA THR A 6 37.54 16.70 -27.24
C THR A 6 36.03 16.73 -27.46
N PRO A 7 35.41 15.78 -28.18
CA PRO A 7 33.96 15.74 -28.26
C PRO A 7 33.41 15.24 -26.92
N VAL A 8 32.52 16.02 -26.31
CA VAL A 8 31.78 15.65 -25.11
C VAL A 8 30.63 14.72 -25.51
N GLU A 9 30.64 13.55 -24.89
CA GLU A 9 29.66 12.48 -24.96
C GLU A 9 28.34 12.93 -24.29
N GLU A 10 27.26 13.07 -25.05
CA GLU A 10 25.90 13.21 -24.50
C GLU A 10 25.42 11.83 -24.04
N ALA A 11 25.70 11.49 -22.78
CA ALA A 11 25.03 10.41 -22.09
C ALA A 11 23.64 10.90 -21.65
N THR A 12 22.61 10.54 -22.42
CA THR A 12 21.23 10.58 -21.96
C THR A 12 21.09 9.53 -20.86
N ASP A 13 21.11 9.98 -19.61
CA ASP A 13 20.83 9.17 -18.43
C ASP A 13 19.30 8.92 -18.38
N GLU A 14 18.87 7.92 -19.14
CA GLU A 14 17.51 7.38 -19.07
C GLU A 14 17.43 6.53 -17.79
N VAL A 15 17.16 7.21 -16.68
CA VAL A 15 16.99 6.58 -15.37
C VAL A 15 15.77 5.65 -15.45
N ALA A 16 16.03 4.35 -15.59
CA ALA A 16 15.03 3.31 -15.54
C ALA A 16 14.24 3.40 -14.22
N PRO A 17 12.89 3.44 -14.25
CA PRO A 17 12.10 3.50 -13.02
C PRO A 17 12.31 2.21 -12.22
N SER A 18 12.73 2.37 -10.97
CA SER A 18 12.98 1.28 -10.03
C SER A 18 11.74 0.37 -9.95
N SER A 19 11.91 -0.91 -10.27
CA SER A 19 10.87 -1.93 -10.36
C SER A 19 10.43 -2.43 -8.98
N ALA A 20 9.76 -1.56 -8.21
CA ALA A 20 8.96 -2.04 -7.10
C ALA A 20 7.88 -2.96 -7.67
N ARG A 21 7.83 -4.22 -7.22
CA ARG A 21 6.85 -5.21 -7.68
C ARG A 21 5.44 -4.76 -7.30
N VAL A 22 4.77 -4.07 -8.20
CA VAL A 22 3.38 -3.64 -8.00
C VAL A 22 2.47 -4.87 -8.13
N ARG A 23 2.10 -5.46 -6.99
CA ARG A 23 1.18 -6.61 -6.86
C ARG A 23 -0.12 -6.19 -6.16
N PRO A 24 -1.29 -6.70 -6.58
CA PRO A 24 -2.56 -6.40 -5.93
C PRO A 24 -2.62 -7.06 -4.55
N PRO A 25 -3.55 -6.71 -3.65
CA PRO A 25 -3.77 -7.46 -2.40
C PRO A 25 -4.13 -8.93 -2.66
N PHE A 26 -3.74 -9.84 -1.75
CA PHE A 26 -4.01 -11.28 -1.87
C PHE A 26 -5.50 -11.59 -2.07
N VAL A 27 -6.38 -10.95 -1.29
CA VAL A 27 -7.84 -11.12 -1.40
C VAL A 27 -8.33 -10.75 -2.80
N PHE A 28 -7.85 -9.61 -3.32
CA PHE A 28 -8.24 -9.17 -4.66
C PHE A 28 -7.78 -10.17 -5.71
N ALA A 29 -6.52 -10.63 -5.62
CA ALA A 29 -5.94 -11.61 -6.53
C ALA A 29 -6.71 -12.94 -6.51
N LYS A 30 -6.96 -13.47 -5.31
CA LYS A 30 -7.69 -14.73 -5.09
C LYS A 30 -9.15 -14.65 -5.53
N ARG A 31 -9.85 -13.58 -5.16
CA ARG A 31 -11.28 -13.40 -5.44
C ARG A 31 -11.55 -13.20 -6.93
N ASN A 32 -10.67 -12.48 -7.62
CA ASN A 32 -10.86 -12.13 -9.02
C ASN A 32 -10.08 -13.04 -9.99
N GLY A 33 -9.31 -14.01 -9.47
CA GLY A 33 -8.57 -14.95 -10.30
C GLY A 33 -7.48 -14.29 -11.15
N VAL A 34 -6.82 -13.25 -10.62
CA VAL A 34 -5.78 -12.48 -11.32
C VAL A 34 -4.51 -12.33 -10.46
N LEU A 35 -3.34 -12.35 -11.09
CA LEU A 35 -2.05 -12.24 -10.43
C LEU A 35 -1.07 -11.46 -11.33
N VAL A 36 -0.11 -10.76 -10.72
CA VAL A 36 0.96 -10.04 -11.42
C VAL A 36 2.28 -10.73 -11.17
N THR A 37 2.95 -11.15 -12.24
CA THR A 37 4.28 -11.74 -12.20
C THR A 37 5.22 -11.04 -13.17
N GLU A 38 6.50 -11.37 -13.13
CA GLU A 38 7.51 -10.93 -14.08
C GLU A 38 8.07 -12.16 -14.78
N ASP A 39 8.47 -12.03 -16.04
CA ASP A 39 9.19 -13.08 -16.75
C ASP A 39 10.71 -12.99 -16.54
N ASP A 40 11.44 -13.94 -17.09
CA ASP A 40 12.91 -14.00 -17.00
C ASP A 40 13.61 -12.78 -17.65
N ARG A 41 12.89 -11.99 -18.45
CA ARG A 41 13.37 -10.77 -19.11
C ARG A 41 12.96 -9.49 -18.36
N GLY A 42 12.20 -9.61 -17.27
CA GLY A 42 11.66 -8.50 -16.49
C GLY A 42 10.34 -7.91 -17.02
N ASP A 43 9.74 -8.51 -18.06
CA ASP A 43 8.47 -8.05 -18.59
C ASP A 43 7.33 -8.43 -17.63
N THR A 44 6.42 -7.49 -17.40
CA THR A 44 5.28 -7.72 -16.50
C THR A 44 4.21 -8.58 -17.19
N ILE A 45 3.83 -9.68 -16.53
CA ILE A 45 2.78 -10.60 -16.97
C ILE A 45 1.59 -10.51 -16.01
N LEU A 46 0.41 -10.33 -16.57
CA LEU A 46 -0.87 -10.55 -15.88
C LEU A 46 -1.29 -11.99 -16.11
N VAL A 47 -1.26 -12.77 -15.05
CA VAL A 47 -1.70 -14.15 -15.02
C VAL A 47 -3.16 -14.21 -14.59
N TYR A 48 -3.99 -14.97 -15.30
CA TYR A 48 -5.41 -15.11 -14.96
C TYR A 48 -5.92 -16.54 -15.14
N ARG A 49 -6.95 -16.90 -14.39
CA ARG A 49 -7.63 -18.21 -14.47
C ARG A 49 -8.98 -18.13 -15.18
N ASP A 50 -9.65 -19.27 -15.33
CA ASP A 50 -10.83 -19.42 -16.20
C ASP A 50 -12.04 -18.53 -15.86
N ASP A 51 -12.22 -18.15 -14.59
CA ASP A 51 -13.36 -17.37 -14.09
C ASP A 51 -13.14 -15.85 -14.11
N VAL A 52 -12.04 -15.38 -14.72
CA VAL A 52 -11.68 -13.97 -14.69
C VAL A 52 -12.70 -13.09 -15.40
N THR A 53 -12.98 -11.92 -14.83
CA THR A 53 -13.79 -10.91 -15.49
C THR A 53 -12.93 -9.88 -16.23
N LEU A 54 -13.45 -9.35 -17.34
CA LEU A 54 -12.82 -8.21 -18.03
C LEU A 54 -12.64 -7.00 -17.10
N SER A 55 -13.57 -6.83 -16.15
CA SER A 55 -13.46 -5.79 -15.12
C SER A 55 -12.22 -5.99 -14.26
N ALA A 56 -11.97 -7.22 -13.77
CA ALA A 56 -10.79 -7.53 -12.96
C ALA A 56 -9.47 -7.33 -13.72
N ILE A 57 -9.42 -7.69 -15.01
CA ILE A 57 -8.22 -7.46 -15.85
C ILE A 57 -7.97 -5.96 -16.03
N ASN A 58 -9.01 -5.19 -16.32
CA ASN A 58 -8.91 -3.74 -16.49
C ASN A 58 -8.51 -3.06 -15.18
N GLU A 59 -9.04 -3.54 -14.07
CA GLU A 59 -8.74 -3.09 -12.72
C GLU A 59 -7.26 -3.32 -12.38
N LEU A 60 -6.76 -4.52 -12.64
CA LEU A 60 -5.37 -4.85 -12.38
C LEU A 60 -4.41 -4.09 -13.31
N ARG A 61 -4.78 -3.88 -14.58
CA ARG A 61 -4.02 -3.04 -15.51
C ARG A 61 -3.94 -1.59 -15.03
N ARG A 62 -5.04 -1.03 -14.51
CA ARG A 62 -5.05 0.30 -13.88
C ARG A 62 -4.16 0.34 -12.65
N PHE A 63 -4.25 -0.68 -11.80
CA PHE A 63 -3.46 -0.80 -10.58
C PHE A 63 -1.95 -0.81 -10.84
N CYS A 64 -1.50 -1.57 -11.85
CA CYS A 64 -0.08 -1.73 -12.19
C CYS A 64 0.50 -0.58 -13.04
N ASN A 65 -0.34 0.15 -13.78
CA ASN A 65 0.04 1.29 -14.63
C ASN A 65 1.26 1.05 -15.55
N ARG A 66 1.42 -0.19 -16.05
CA ARG A 66 2.50 -0.61 -16.95
C ARG A 66 1.96 -1.54 -18.03
N PRO A 67 2.58 -1.61 -19.22
CA PRO A 67 2.17 -2.58 -20.25
C PRO A 67 2.35 -4.01 -19.71
N MET A 68 1.32 -4.84 -19.89
CA MET A 68 1.30 -6.21 -19.38
C MET A 68 0.87 -7.20 -20.45
N ARG A 69 1.62 -8.29 -20.58
CA ARG A 69 1.19 -9.45 -21.36
C ARG A 69 0.20 -10.27 -20.56
N LEU A 70 -0.89 -10.67 -21.20
CA LEU A 70 -1.89 -11.54 -20.58
C LEU A 70 -1.46 -13.01 -20.77
N LYS A 71 -1.47 -13.78 -19.69
CA LYS A 71 -1.21 -15.23 -19.71
C LYS A 71 -2.33 -15.96 -18.97
N HIS A 72 -3.05 -16.79 -19.71
CA HIS A 72 -4.02 -17.71 -19.13
C HIS A 72 -3.30 -18.91 -18.52
N ILE A 73 -3.74 -19.34 -17.34
CA ILE A 73 -3.29 -20.59 -16.68
C ILE A 73 -4.48 -21.30 -16.03
N GLY A 74 -4.32 -22.60 -15.76
CA GLY A 74 -5.34 -23.39 -15.05
C GLY A 74 -5.40 -23.06 -13.56
N ASN A 75 -6.55 -23.35 -12.93
CA ASN A 75 -6.83 -23.05 -11.52
C ASN A 75 -5.76 -23.59 -10.55
N GLU A 76 -5.32 -24.84 -10.71
CA GLU A 76 -4.33 -25.45 -9.81
C GLU A 76 -2.96 -24.74 -9.86
N GLN A 77 -2.53 -24.38 -11.08
CA GLN A 77 -1.31 -23.61 -11.28
C GLN A 77 -1.46 -22.19 -10.72
N PHE A 78 -2.65 -21.59 -10.84
CA PHE A 78 -2.94 -20.27 -10.29
C PHE A 78 -2.85 -20.24 -8.77
N GLU A 79 -3.50 -21.17 -8.08
CA GLU A 79 -3.46 -21.24 -6.61
C GLU A 79 -2.02 -21.44 -6.11
N THR A 80 -1.23 -22.27 -6.79
CA THR A 80 0.19 -22.49 -6.45
C THR A 80 1.01 -21.21 -6.61
N MET A 81 0.86 -20.53 -7.76
CA MET A 81 1.58 -19.28 -8.04
C MET A 81 1.13 -18.14 -7.12
N LEU A 82 -0.15 -18.12 -6.74
CA LEU A 82 -0.71 -17.16 -5.81
C LEU A 82 -0.04 -17.32 -4.44
N VAL A 83 -0.05 -18.53 -3.85
CA VAL A 83 0.58 -18.75 -2.54
C VAL A 83 2.06 -18.34 -2.55
N GLN A 84 2.83 -18.79 -3.54
CA GLN A 84 4.26 -18.47 -3.63
C GLN A 84 4.54 -16.97 -3.82
N ALA A 85 3.69 -16.25 -4.54
CA ALA A 85 3.88 -14.83 -4.78
C ALA A 85 3.69 -13.99 -3.51
N TYR A 86 2.81 -14.41 -2.60
CA TYR A 86 2.46 -13.66 -1.40
C TYR A 86 3.18 -14.15 -0.14
N GLU A 87 3.66 -15.40 -0.06
CA GLU A 87 4.45 -15.88 1.08
C GLU A 87 5.72 -15.05 1.33
N HIS A 88 6.41 -14.65 0.27
CA HIS A 88 7.64 -13.84 0.38
C HIS A 88 7.35 -12.40 0.83
N ASP A 89 6.28 -11.80 0.29
CA ASP A 89 5.87 -10.43 0.64
C ASP A 89 5.29 -10.38 2.06
N SER A 90 4.60 -11.44 2.51
CA SER A 90 4.05 -11.57 3.87
C SER A 90 5.17 -11.67 4.91
N ALA A 91 6.20 -12.49 4.67
CA ALA A 91 7.36 -12.59 5.57
C ALA A 91 8.16 -11.27 5.67
N GLU A 92 8.42 -10.60 4.55
CA GLU A 92 9.11 -9.30 4.56
C GLU A 92 8.27 -8.21 5.25
N THR A 93 6.96 -8.20 5.00
CA THR A 93 6.02 -7.27 5.68
C THR A 93 5.94 -7.55 7.17
N GLN A 94 5.87 -8.82 7.59
CA GLN A 94 5.85 -9.21 8.99
C GLN A 94 7.11 -8.74 9.71
N GLN A 95 8.30 -8.98 9.14
CA GLN A 95 9.55 -8.53 9.72
C GLN A 95 9.62 -7.00 9.86
N MET A 96 9.15 -6.25 8.85
CA MET A 96 9.07 -4.78 8.97
C MET A 96 8.08 -4.32 10.04
N MET A 97 6.99 -5.07 10.26
CA MET A 97 6.03 -4.77 11.32
C MET A 97 6.59 -5.09 12.71
N GLU A 98 7.46 -6.09 12.83
CA GLU A 98 8.20 -6.36 14.06
C GLU A 98 9.13 -5.18 14.39
N ASP A 99 9.91 -4.71 13.42
CA ASP A 99 10.78 -3.54 13.58
C ASP A 99 10.00 -2.28 14.02
N ILE A 100 8.84 -2.02 13.40
CA ILE A 100 7.96 -0.89 13.78
C ILE A 100 7.28 -1.12 15.13
N GLY A 101 7.04 -2.39 15.48
CA GLY A 101 6.47 -2.83 16.75
C GLY A 101 7.26 -2.37 17.96
N GLU A 102 8.59 -2.37 17.83
CA GLU A 102 9.51 -1.87 18.85
C GLU A 102 9.38 -0.35 19.07
N ASP A 103 9.15 0.42 18.01
CA ASP A 103 9.06 1.89 18.07
C ASP A 103 7.70 2.40 18.61
N LEU A 104 6.60 1.71 18.32
CA LEU A 104 5.23 2.17 18.64
C LEU A 104 4.55 1.42 19.80
N ASP A 105 5.27 0.52 20.50
CA ASP A 105 4.68 -0.41 21.48
C ASP A 105 3.38 -1.04 20.97
N LEU A 106 3.42 -1.55 19.72
CA LEU A 106 2.25 -2.10 19.04
C LEU A 106 1.64 -3.30 19.80
N GLY A 107 2.47 -3.99 20.59
CA GLY A 107 2.07 -5.13 21.42
C GLY A 107 1.03 -4.77 22.49
N SER A 108 1.09 -3.58 23.08
CA SER A 108 0.11 -3.13 24.08
C SER A 108 -1.18 -2.57 23.46
N ILE A 109 -1.09 -2.06 22.22
CA ILE A 109 -2.20 -1.38 21.54
C ILE A 109 -3.15 -2.36 20.84
N ALA A 110 -2.63 -3.48 20.32
CA ALA A 110 -3.44 -4.50 19.64
C ALA A 110 -4.53 -5.14 20.52
N ALA A 111 -4.36 -5.15 21.85
CA ALA A 111 -5.30 -5.78 22.78
C ALA A 111 -6.57 -4.94 23.07
N GLY A 112 -6.61 -3.67 22.66
CA GLY A 112 -7.65 -2.71 23.07
C GLY A 112 -8.66 -2.29 22.00
N LEU A 113 -8.52 -2.78 20.77
CA LEU A 113 -9.34 -2.36 19.65
C LEU A 113 -10.29 -3.48 19.28
N ALA A 114 -11.59 -3.22 19.41
CA ALA A 114 -12.60 -4.06 18.80
C ALA A 114 -12.40 -3.97 17.29
N GLU A 115 -12.04 -5.09 16.65
CA GLU A 115 -12.08 -5.16 15.20
C GLU A 115 -13.50 -4.80 14.76
N PRO A 116 -13.68 -3.88 13.78
CA PRO A 116 -14.99 -3.70 13.17
C PRO A 116 -15.47 -5.09 12.71
N GLU A 117 -16.64 -5.48 13.20
CA GLU A 117 -17.24 -6.82 13.08
C GLU A 117 -17.62 -7.22 11.64
N ASP A 118 -17.13 -6.49 10.64
CA ASP A 118 -17.45 -6.70 9.25
C ASP A 118 -16.16 -6.69 8.47
N LEU A 119 -15.59 -7.88 8.28
CA LEU A 119 -14.93 -8.38 7.07
C LEU A 119 -14.13 -9.63 7.43
N LEU A 120 -14.58 -10.78 6.90
CA LEU A 120 -13.75 -11.96 6.70
C LEU A 120 -12.54 -11.54 5.84
N GLU A 121 -11.45 -11.09 6.45
CA GLU A 121 -10.24 -10.65 5.74
C GLU A 121 -9.01 -11.42 6.20
N SER A 122 -8.10 -11.59 5.25
CA SER A 122 -7.07 -12.63 5.21
C SER A 122 -5.98 -12.42 6.27
N GLU A 123 -5.26 -13.50 6.59
CA GLU A 123 -4.11 -13.49 7.51
C GLU A 123 -3.02 -12.46 7.09
N ASP A 124 -2.92 -12.15 5.80
CA ASP A 124 -1.97 -11.16 5.24
C ASP A 124 -2.32 -9.69 5.53
N ASP A 125 -3.60 -9.35 5.77
CA ASP A 125 -3.99 -7.98 6.09
C ASP A 125 -3.77 -7.67 7.59
N ALA A 126 -3.62 -8.71 8.42
CA ALA A 126 -3.52 -8.57 9.87
C ALA A 126 -2.39 -7.61 10.33
N PRO A 127 -1.17 -7.62 9.75
CA PRO A 127 -0.11 -6.71 10.19
C PRO A 127 -0.39 -5.24 9.84
N ILE A 128 -0.94 -4.99 8.64
CA ILE A 128 -1.28 -3.62 8.18
C ILE A 128 -2.47 -3.08 8.97
N ILE A 129 -3.46 -3.92 9.26
CA ILE A 129 -4.59 -3.60 10.12
C ILE A 129 -4.08 -3.19 11.51
N ARG A 130 -3.21 -4.00 12.13
CA ARG A 130 -2.62 -3.70 13.44
C ARG A 130 -1.87 -2.36 13.45
N LEU A 131 -1.09 -2.07 12.41
CA LEU A 131 -0.37 -0.80 12.30
C LEU A 131 -1.32 0.39 12.26
N ILE A 132 -2.33 0.38 11.37
CA ILE A 132 -3.28 1.49 11.24
C ILE A 132 -4.04 1.70 12.55
N ASN A 133 -4.50 0.61 13.14
CA ASN A 133 -5.19 0.60 14.42
C ASN A 133 -4.35 1.22 15.54
N ALA A 134 -3.05 0.93 15.56
CA ALA A 134 -2.14 1.54 16.51
C ALA A 134 -1.88 3.02 16.26
N LEU A 135 -1.69 3.41 14.99
CA LEU A 135 -1.56 4.82 14.60
C LEU A 135 -2.79 5.64 15.02
N LEU A 136 -3.99 5.11 14.79
CA LEU A 136 -5.25 5.76 15.21
C LEU A 136 -5.34 5.86 16.73
N THR A 137 -4.93 4.82 17.45
CA THR A 137 -4.92 4.85 18.92
C THR A 137 -3.94 5.88 19.45
N GLU A 138 -2.75 5.96 18.87
CA GLU A 138 -1.73 6.93 19.26
C GLU A 138 -2.17 8.36 18.96
N ALA A 139 -2.79 8.61 17.80
CA ALA A 139 -3.40 9.90 17.50
C ALA A 139 -4.44 10.32 18.55
N VAL A 140 -5.32 9.39 18.95
CA VAL A 140 -6.34 9.68 19.97
C VAL A 140 -5.71 9.94 21.35
N LYS A 141 -4.70 9.15 21.75
CA LYS A 141 -3.95 9.35 23.00
C LYS A 141 -3.24 10.71 23.01
N ALA A 142 -2.61 11.07 21.90
CA ALA A 142 -1.89 12.33 21.72
C ALA A 142 -2.82 13.54 21.46
N ASN A 143 -4.14 13.35 21.33
CA ASN A 143 -5.10 14.37 20.88
C ASN A 143 -4.66 15.06 19.57
N ALA A 144 -4.17 14.27 18.62
CA ALA A 144 -3.81 14.78 17.30
C ALA A 144 -5.05 15.25 16.52
N SER A 145 -4.92 16.37 15.80
CA SER A 145 -5.99 16.91 14.94
C SER A 145 -5.99 16.31 13.55
N ASP A 146 -4.82 15.88 13.05
CA ASP A 146 -4.65 15.34 11.71
C ASP A 146 -3.59 14.23 11.73
N ILE A 147 -3.78 13.20 10.92
CA ILE A 147 -2.73 12.23 10.57
C ILE A 147 -2.40 12.40 9.09
N HIS A 148 -1.12 12.60 8.77
CA HIS A 148 -0.61 12.74 7.42
C HIS A 148 0.23 11.52 7.05
N ILE A 149 -0.08 10.90 5.92
CA ILE A 149 0.66 9.76 5.37
C ILE A 149 1.15 10.19 3.99
N GLU A 150 2.47 10.35 3.85
CA GLU A 150 3.10 10.96 2.68
C GLU A 150 4.18 10.04 2.11
N PRO A 151 3.95 9.45 0.92
CA PRO A 151 4.99 8.66 0.27
C PRO A 151 6.05 9.56 -0.34
N PHE A 152 7.31 9.15 -0.19
CA PHE A 152 8.49 9.68 -0.87
C PHE A 152 9.15 8.54 -1.65
N GLU A 153 10.23 8.85 -2.37
CA GLU A 153 10.91 7.91 -3.27
C GLU A 153 11.42 6.65 -2.55
N SER A 154 12.05 6.80 -1.40
CA SER A 154 12.64 5.68 -0.64
C SER A 154 11.97 5.41 0.71
N ARG A 155 11.08 6.29 1.15
CA ARG A 155 10.45 6.22 2.48
C ARG A 155 9.00 6.64 2.44
N LEU A 156 8.24 6.19 3.43
CA LEU A 156 6.93 6.69 3.78
C LEU A 156 7.11 7.57 5.03
N SER A 157 6.54 8.77 5.06
CA SER A 157 6.50 9.61 6.27
C SER A 157 5.09 9.60 6.83
N ILE A 158 4.98 9.24 8.10
CA ILE A 158 3.72 9.35 8.86
C ILE A 158 3.92 10.42 9.92
N ARG A 159 3.07 11.44 9.88
CA ARG A 159 3.14 12.60 10.76
C ARG A 159 1.78 12.85 11.41
N MET A 160 1.80 13.42 12.60
CA MET A 160 0.59 13.85 13.31
C MET A 160 0.68 15.33 13.63
N ARG A 161 -0.44 16.03 13.52
CA ARG A 161 -0.56 17.40 14.03
C ARG A 161 -1.04 17.34 15.47
N VAL A 162 -0.18 17.70 16.42
CA VAL A 162 -0.51 17.75 17.85
C VAL A 162 -0.33 19.19 18.32
N ASP A 163 -1.39 19.77 18.89
CA ASP A 163 -1.43 21.17 19.33
C ASP A 163 -0.97 22.16 18.23
N GLY A 164 -1.36 21.88 16.98
CA GLY A 164 -1.01 22.68 15.81
C GLY A 164 0.38 22.39 15.21
N ILE A 165 1.23 21.63 15.90
CA ILE A 165 2.60 21.33 15.49
C ILE A 165 2.65 19.98 14.77
N MET A 166 3.25 19.94 13.59
CA MET A 166 3.52 18.68 12.87
C MET A 166 4.68 17.93 13.51
N ARG A 167 4.48 16.66 13.85
CA ARG A 167 5.49 15.75 14.39
C ARG A 167 5.54 14.49 13.55
N GLU A 168 6.73 14.09 13.11
CA GLU A 168 6.92 12.78 12.49
C GLU A 168 6.95 11.71 13.57
N ILE A 169 6.13 10.67 13.39
CA ILE A 169 5.96 9.59 14.35
C ILE A 169 6.50 8.26 13.84
N LEU A 170 6.54 8.08 12.51
CA LEU A 170 7.04 6.85 11.90
C LEU A 170 7.57 7.16 10.51
N GLN A 171 8.66 6.48 10.13
CA GLN A 171 9.27 6.61 8.83
C GLN A 171 9.54 5.24 8.18
N PRO A 172 8.49 4.46 7.84
CA PRO A 172 8.69 3.13 7.28
C PRO A 172 9.19 3.16 5.83
N ARG A 173 9.52 1.98 5.29
CA ARG A 173 9.90 1.83 3.87
C ARG A 173 8.74 2.19 2.95
N ALA A 174 9.05 2.79 1.80
CA ALA A 174 8.06 3.25 0.82
C ALA A 174 7.09 2.14 0.35
N MET A 175 7.53 0.87 0.35
CA MET A 175 6.72 -0.26 -0.10
C MET A 175 5.45 -0.51 0.72
N LEU A 176 5.36 0.00 1.96
CA LEU A 176 4.14 -0.10 2.77
C LEU A 176 3.06 0.91 2.37
N ALA A 177 3.41 1.97 1.63
CA ALA A 177 2.47 3.00 1.22
C ALA A 177 1.23 2.46 0.49
N PRO A 178 1.34 1.64 -0.59
CA PRO A 178 0.16 1.12 -1.28
C PRO A 178 -0.74 0.24 -0.40
N LEU A 179 -0.16 -0.50 0.56
CA LEU A 179 -0.91 -1.37 1.48
C LEU A 179 -1.73 -0.54 2.47
N ILE A 180 -1.10 0.47 3.07
CA ILE A 180 -1.74 1.38 4.03
C ILE A 180 -2.85 2.19 3.35
N VAL A 181 -2.58 2.76 2.16
CA VAL A 181 -3.59 3.50 1.39
C VAL A 181 -4.78 2.61 1.03
N SER A 182 -4.51 1.39 0.55
CA SER A 182 -5.57 0.43 0.21
C SER A 182 -6.46 0.12 1.42
N ARG A 183 -5.85 -0.13 2.58
CA ARG A 183 -6.62 -0.42 3.80
C ARG A 183 -7.45 0.77 4.26
N ILE A 184 -6.91 1.99 4.20
CA ILE A 184 -7.67 3.20 4.52
C ILE A 184 -8.84 3.39 3.56
N LYS A 185 -8.65 3.15 2.26
CA LYS A 185 -9.73 3.23 1.26
C LYS A 185 -10.85 2.23 1.54
N VAL A 186 -10.51 0.99 1.93
CA VAL A 186 -11.52 0.00 2.37
C VAL A 186 -12.31 0.53 3.57
N MET A 187 -11.63 0.99 4.63
CA MET A 187 -12.28 1.48 5.85
C MET A 187 -13.20 2.69 5.59
N SER A 188 -12.86 3.52 4.59
CA SER A 188 -13.60 4.73 4.23
C SER A 188 -14.57 4.54 3.06
N LYS A 189 -14.72 3.31 2.55
CA LYS A 189 -15.57 2.96 1.39
C LYS A 189 -15.22 3.72 0.11
N LEU A 190 -13.93 4.03 -0.07
CA LEU A 190 -13.39 4.66 -1.27
C LEU A 190 -13.02 3.64 -2.34
N ASP A 191 -12.90 4.10 -3.57
CA ASP A 191 -12.50 3.25 -4.69
C ASP A 191 -10.99 2.98 -4.64
N ILE A 192 -10.63 1.73 -4.36
CA ILE A 192 -9.24 1.26 -4.29
C ILE A 192 -8.56 1.36 -5.67
N ALA A 193 -9.36 1.22 -6.74
CA ALA A 193 -8.91 1.28 -8.13
C ALA A 193 -8.38 2.64 -8.53
N GLU A 194 -9.08 3.69 -8.11
CA GLU A 194 -8.87 5.03 -8.59
C GLU A 194 -7.78 5.71 -7.75
N LYS A 195 -6.69 6.09 -8.41
CA LYS A 195 -5.52 6.73 -7.77
C LYS A 195 -5.17 8.08 -8.40
N ARG A 196 -5.88 8.47 -9.47
CA ARG A 196 -5.58 9.64 -10.31
C ARG A 196 -6.44 10.84 -9.96
N LEU A 197 -7.53 10.62 -9.22
CA LEU A 197 -8.42 11.66 -8.75
C LEU A 197 -8.40 11.73 -7.23
N PRO A 198 -8.54 12.93 -6.64
CA PRO A 198 -8.81 13.08 -5.23
C PRO A 198 -10.06 12.29 -4.81
N GLN A 199 -10.04 11.70 -3.62
CA GLN A 199 -11.19 11.02 -3.03
C GLN A 199 -11.40 11.46 -1.59
N ASP A 200 -12.65 11.57 -1.16
CA ASP A 200 -13.03 11.97 0.19
C ASP A 200 -14.03 10.96 0.77
N GLY A 201 -13.77 10.54 2.01
CA GLY A 201 -14.55 9.54 2.72
C GLY A 201 -14.64 9.84 4.21
N ARG A 202 -15.29 8.93 4.94
CA ARG A 202 -15.36 8.99 6.42
C ARG A 202 -15.21 7.60 6.99
N ILE A 203 -14.64 7.53 8.20
CA ILE A 203 -14.54 6.30 8.97
C ILE A 203 -15.12 6.58 10.35
N SER A 204 -16.16 5.84 10.72
CA SER A 204 -16.70 5.88 12.08
C SER A 204 -16.27 4.62 12.81
N LEU A 205 -15.45 4.76 13.85
CA LEU A 205 -14.96 3.63 14.63
C LEU A 205 -14.83 3.96 16.12
N LYS A 206 -14.61 2.92 16.93
CA LYS A 206 -14.36 3.06 18.36
C LYS A 206 -12.88 2.78 18.65
N VAL A 207 -12.13 3.82 19.01
CA VAL A 207 -10.70 3.75 19.32
C VAL A 207 -10.52 3.94 20.82
N ALA A 208 -9.86 3.00 21.50
CA ALA A 208 -9.60 3.06 22.95
C ALA A 208 -10.85 3.41 23.79
N GLY A 209 -12.01 2.85 23.41
CA GLY A 209 -13.28 3.10 24.12
C GLY A 209 -14.04 4.36 23.67
N ARG A 210 -13.44 5.25 22.87
CA ARG A 210 -14.04 6.51 22.39
C ARG A 210 -14.55 6.36 20.97
N ALA A 211 -15.78 6.82 20.71
CA ALA A 211 -16.30 6.94 19.35
C ALA A 211 -15.60 8.11 18.63
N VAL A 212 -15.06 7.85 17.44
CA VAL A 212 -14.34 8.81 16.61
C VAL A 212 -14.92 8.76 15.20
N ASP A 213 -15.18 9.93 14.62
CA ASP A 213 -15.55 10.09 13.21
C ASP A 213 -14.39 10.80 12.51
N LEU A 214 -13.69 10.07 11.64
CA LEU A 214 -12.52 10.55 10.91
C LEU A 214 -12.93 10.97 9.51
N ARG A 215 -12.34 12.05 9.01
CA ARG A 215 -12.49 12.48 7.61
C ARG A 215 -11.27 12.02 6.85
N VAL A 216 -11.49 11.28 5.79
CA VAL A 216 -10.40 10.74 4.97
C VAL A 216 -10.34 11.51 3.67
N SER A 217 -9.16 11.98 3.29
CA SER A 217 -8.90 12.50 1.96
C SER A 217 -7.67 11.82 1.36
N THR A 218 -7.79 11.31 0.14
CA THR A 218 -6.66 10.80 -0.64
C THR A 218 -6.38 11.73 -1.82
N LEU A 219 -5.10 11.98 -2.09
CA LEU A 219 -4.65 12.88 -3.14
C LEU A 219 -3.56 12.19 -3.96
N PRO A 220 -3.65 12.21 -5.31
CA PRO A 220 -2.57 11.74 -6.17
C PRO A 220 -1.27 12.49 -5.89
N ALA A 221 -0.16 11.77 -5.80
CA ALA A 221 1.18 12.29 -5.58
C ALA A 221 2.20 11.58 -6.49
N SER A 222 3.40 12.13 -6.59
CA SER A 222 4.46 11.57 -7.45
C SER A 222 4.87 10.14 -7.10
N GLN A 223 4.72 9.73 -5.84
CA GLN A 223 5.07 8.39 -5.34
C GLN A 223 3.85 7.61 -4.83
N GLY A 224 2.68 7.80 -5.46
CA GLY A 224 1.45 7.11 -5.11
C GLY A 224 0.36 8.07 -4.64
N GLU A 225 -0.15 7.89 -3.44
CA GLU A 225 -1.21 8.75 -2.89
C GLU A 225 -0.81 9.29 -1.51
N ARG A 226 -1.07 10.58 -1.29
CA ARG A 226 -1.05 11.18 0.03
C ARG A 226 -2.39 10.97 0.70
N VAL A 227 -2.38 10.68 2.00
CA VAL A 227 -3.59 10.53 2.79
C VAL A 227 -3.57 11.48 3.97
N VAL A 228 -4.71 12.09 4.24
CA VAL A 228 -4.97 12.86 5.46
C VAL A 228 -6.20 12.28 6.15
N LEU A 229 -6.11 12.08 7.47
CA LEU A 229 -7.17 11.59 8.36
C LEU A 229 -7.49 12.61 9.45
#